data_AF-A0A699V4U7-F1
#
_entry.id   AF-A0A699V4U7-F1
#
_cell.length_a   1.000
_cell.length_b   1.000
_cell.length_c   1.000
_cell.angle_alpha   90.00
_cell.angle_beta   90.00
_cell.angle_gamma   90.00
#
_symmetry.space_group_name_H-M   'P 1'
#
loop_
_entity.id
_entity.type
_entity.pdbx_description
1 polymer ?
#
loop_
_entity_poly.entity_id
_entity_poly.type
_entity_poly.pdbx_seq_one_letter_code
_entity_poly.pdbx_strand_id
1 'polypeptide(L)' 'YDMEGFQLVNHFRFPWPVNHTSLSPDRKLITVVGDHLDGLLVDSASGKART' A
#
# COMPACT_ATOMS: atom_id res chain seq x y z
N TYR A 1 5.94 -3.50 6.38
CA TYR A 1 7.00 -3.71 7.38
C TYR A 1 6.70 -5.01 8.07
N ASP A 2 7.65 -5.93 8.12
CA ASP A 2 7.50 -7.14 8.88
C ASP A 2 7.81 -6.83 10.34
N MET A 3 6.83 -7.02 11.22
CA MET A 3 6.96 -6.74 12.65
C MET A 3 7.67 -7.88 13.38
N GLU A 4 7.82 -9.06 12.78
CA GLU A 4 8.54 -10.17 13.38
C GLU A 4 10.05 -10.03 13.17
N GLY A 5 10.48 -9.78 11.93
CA GLY A 5 11.89 -9.56 11.58
C GLY A 5 12.37 -8.10 11.67
N PHE A 6 11.49 -7.16 11.97
CA PHE A 6 11.77 -5.71 11.96
C PHE A 6 12.36 -5.21 10.63
N GLN A 7 11.91 -5.78 9.51
CA GLN A 7 12.43 -5.49 8.17
C GLN A 7 11.41 -4.75 7.29
N LEU A 8 11.91 -3.86 6.43
CA LEU A 8 11.12 -3.28 5.36
C LEU A 8 10.96 -4.30 4.23
N VAL A 9 9.75 -4.82 4.06
CA VAL A 9 9.46 -5.85 3.04
C VAL A 9 9.31 -5.25 1.64
N ASN A 10 8.59 -4.13 1.54
CA ASN A 10 8.25 -3.50 0.27
C ASN A 10 8.30 -1.97 0.39
N HIS A 11 8.65 -1.32 -0.72
CA HIS A 11 8.64 0.13 -0.85
C HIS A 11 7.98 0.53 -2.18
N PHE A 12 6.72 0.93 -2.10
CA PHE A 12 5.93 1.36 -3.26
C PHE A 12 6.00 2.88 -3.42
N ARG A 13 6.11 3.34 -4.67
CA ARG A 13 6.13 4.76 -5.01
C ARG A 13 4.88 5.11 -5.80
N PHE A 14 4.29 6.24 -5.42
CA PHE A 14 3.15 6.83 -6.11
C PHE A 14 3.59 8.20 -6.68
N PRO A 15 3.04 8.62 -7.83
CA PRO A 15 3.41 9.89 -8.46
C PRO A 15 2.88 11.13 -7.70
N TRP A 16 2.11 10.91 -6.63
CA TRP A 16 1.45 11.93 -5.80
C TRP A 16 1.69 11.68 -4.31
N PRO A 17 1.56 12.70 -3.44
CA PRO A 17 1.69 12.55 -1.99
C PRO A 17 0.63 11.60 -1.41
N VAL A 18 1.07 10.62 -0.62
CA VAL A 18 0.18 9.68 0.07
C VAL A 18 -0.28 10.29 1.39
N ASN A 19 -1.60 10.37 1.58
CA ASN A 19 -2.22 10.97 2.77
C ASN A 19 -2.68 9.90 3.77
N HIS A 20 -3.16 8.75 3.28
CA HIS A 20 -3.63 7.66 4.11
C HIS A 20 -3.30 6.29 3.50
N THR A 21 -3.01 5.32 4.35
CA THR A 21 -2.78 3.93 3.94
C THR A 21 -3.34 2.99 5.00
N SER A 22 -4.01 1.92 4.56
CA SER A 22 -4.43 0.83 5.44
C SER A 22 -4.07 -0.53 4.82
N LEU A 23 -3.84 -1.53 5.67
CA LEU A 23 -3.54 -2.90 5.29
C LEU A 23 -4.70 -3.80 5.76
N SER A 24 -5.15 -4.72 4.91
CA SER A 24 -6.17 -5.70 5.27
C SER A 24 -5.69 -6.61 6.42
N PRO A 25 -6.60 -7.15 7.25
CA PRO A 25 -6.21 -8.03 8.38
C PRO A 25 -5.40 -9.26 7.95
N ASP A 26 -5.70 -9.81 6.76
CA ASP A 26 -4.98 -10.94 6.17
C ASP A 26 -3.68 -10.54 5.45
N ARG A 27 -3.32 -9.26 5.50
CA ARG A 27 -2.11 -8.65 4.93
C ARG A 27 -1.96 -8.78 3.41
N LYS A 28 -3.05 -9.04 2.65
CA LYS A 28 -2.98 -9.20 1.19
C LYS A 28 -3.26 -7.94 0.40
N LEU A 29 -4.05 -7.02 0.95
CA LEU A 29 -4.48 -5.82 0.24
C LEU A 29 -4.09 -4.56 1.01
N ILE A 30 -3.68 -3.54 0.28
CA ILE A 30 -3.36 -2.21 0.79
C ILE A 30 -4.29 -1.22 0.11
N THR A 31 -4.98 -0.40 0.89
CA THR A 31 -5.70 0.76 0.35
C THR A 31 -4.81 1.99 0.47
N VAL A 32 -4.61 2.73 -0.62
CA VAL A 32 -3.77 3.94 -0.67
C VAL A 32 -4.61 5.11 -1.19
N VAL A 33 -4.59 6.23 -0.46
CA VAL A 33 -5.30 7.47 -0.84
C VAL A 33 -4.37 8.66 -0.65
N GLY A 34 -4.44 9.62 -1.57
CA GLY A 34 -3.62 10.84 -1.58
C GLY A 34 -4.32 11.95 -2.35
N ASP A 35 -3.55 12.77 -3.06
CA ASP A 35 -4.06 13.91 -3.82
C ASP A 35 -4.68 13.55 -5.18
N HIS A 36 -4.63 12.27 -5.56
CA HIS A 36 -5.28 11.77 -6.75
C HIS A 36 -6.80 11.61 -6.52
N LEU A 37 -7.60 11.80 -7.57
CA LEU A 37 -9.06 11.67 -7.49
C LEU A 37 -9.50 10.24 -7.14
N ASP A 38 -8.75 9.26 -7.61
CA ASP A 38 -8.98 7.84 -7.34
C ASP A 38 -8.15 7.34 -6.15
N GLY A 39 -8.75 6.50 -5.32
CA GLY A 39 -8.04 5.62 -4.40
C GLY A 39 -7.52 4.37 -5.10
N LEU A 40 -6.47 3.76 -4.57
CA LEU A 40 -5.88 2.55 -5.13
C LEU A 40 -6.05 1.37 -4.17
N LEU A 41 -6.47 0.23 -4.72
CA LEU A 41 -6.39 -1.07 -4.05
C LEU A 41 -5.17 -1.84 -4.59
N VAL A 42 -4.21 -2.12 -3.73
CA VAL A 42 -2.89 -2.63 -4.10
C VAL A 42 -2.67 -4.01 -3.49
N ASP A 43 -2.23 -4.97 -4.31
CA ASP A 43 -1.75 -6.25 -3.81
C ASP A 43 -0.44 -6.06 -3.02
N SER A 44 -0.41 -6.50 -1.76
CA SER A 44 0.67 -6.19 -0.82
C SER A 44 2.01 -6.85 -1.17
N ALA A 45 1.98 -7.96 -1.90
CA ALA A 45 3.16 -8.73 -2.29
C ALA A 45 3.78 -8.20 -3.58
N SER A 46 2.95 -7.95 -4.60
CA SER A 46 3.39 -7.55 -5.93
C SER A 46 3.39 -6.05 -6.19
N GLY A 47 2.67 -5.26 -5.39
CA GLY A 47 2.48 -3.83 -5.61
C GLY A 47 1.55 -3.50 -6.78
N LYS A 48 0.87 -4.49 -7.37
CA LYS A 48 -0.07 -4.25 -8.47
C LYS A 48 -1.29 -3.53 -7.96
N ALA A 49 -1.50 -2.31 -8.46
CA ALA A 49 -2.66 -1.50 -8.16
C ALA A 49 -3.83 -1.83 -9.09
N ARG A 50 -5.04 -1.72 -8.54
CA ARG A 50 -6.31 -1.69 -9.28
C ARG A 50 -7.07 -0.45 -8.82
N THR A 51 -7.62 0.28 -9.77
CA THR A 51 -8.54 1.40 -9.57
C THR A 51 -9.99 0.89 -9.54
#